data_AF-A0A9E7AKV8-F1
#
_entry.id   AF-A0A9E7AKV8-F1
#
_cell.length_a   1.000
_cell.length_b   1.000
_cell.length_c   1.000
_cell.angle_alpha   90.00
_cell.angle_beta   90.00
_cell.angle_gamma   90.00
#
_symmetry.space_group_name_H-M   'P 1'
#
loop_
_entity.id
_entity.type
_entity.pdbx_description
1 polymer ?
#
loop_
_entity_poly.entity_id
_entity_poly.type
_entity_poly.pdbx_seq_one_letter_code
_entity_poly.pdbx_strand_id
1 'polypeptide(L)' 'MFIHDTGAHGFSMGYNYNGRLRSAELLLLEDGSVQLIRRAETEADYFATLAFDGSDFSDLAQQTTINTTR' A
#
# COMPACT_ATOMS: atom_id res chain seq x y z
N MET A 1 -8.11 -8.46 -16.45
CA MET A 1 -7.78 -9.82 -15.96
C MET A 1 -8.23 -9.90 -14.52
N PHE A 2 -8.87 -10.99 -14.12
CA PHE A 2 -9.32 -11.24 -12.75
C PHE A 2 -8.69 -12.54 -12.27
N ILE A 3 -8.24 -12.57 -11.02
CA ILE A 3 -7.63 -13.76 -10.42
C ILE A 3 -8.46 -14.10 -9.19
N HIS A 4 -9.11 -15.26 -9.23
CA HIS A 4 -9.95 -15.77 -8.16
C HIS A 4 -9.14 -16.65 -7.20
N ASP A 5 -9.70 -16.93 -6.02
CA ASP A 5 -9.11 -17.80 -4.99
C ASP A 5 -7.74 -17.36 -4.46
N THR A 6 -7.49 -16.06 -4.42
CA THR A 6 -6.23 -15.44 -3.95
C THR A 6 -6.31 -14.88 -2.53
N GLY A 7 -7.39 -15.15 -1.80
CA GLY A 7 -7.63 -14.57 -0.47
C GLY A 7 -6.66 -15.06 0.62
N ALA A 8 -6.18 -16.31 0.51
CA ALA A 8 -5.23 -16.87 1.48
C ALA A 8 -3.79 -16.49 1.12
N HIS A 9 -3.02 -16.02 2.10
CA HIS A 9 -1.59 -15.71 2.00
C HIS A 9 -1.15 -14.63 1.00
N GLY A 10 -2.03 -14.15 0.11
CA GLY A 10 -1.69 -13.18 -0.94
C GLY A 10 -1.06 -11.91 -0.39
N PHE A 11 -1.59 -11.38 0.71
CA PHE A 11 -1.02 -10.20 1.35
C PHE A 11 0.26 -10.47 2.13
N SER A 12 0.30 -11.57 2.90
CA SER A 12 1.43 -11.87 3.79
C SER A 12 2.67 -12.37 3.06
N MET A 13 2.49 -13.04 1.92
CA MET A 13 3.59 -13.63 1.13
C MET A 13 3.99 -12.78 -0.09
N GLY A 14 3.28 -11.67 -0.35
CA GLY A 14 3.58 -10.76 -1.45
C GLY A 14 4.74 -9.83 -1.12
N TYR A 15 5.59 -9.55 -2.11
CA TYR A 15 6.71 -8.61 -2.01
C TYR A 15 6.63 -7.53 -3.09
N ASN A 16 7.12 -6.33 -2.76
CA ASN A 16 7.13 -5.17 -3.65
C ASN A 16 8.30 -5.23 -4.66
N TYR A 17 8.31 -6.28 -5.50
CA TYR A 17 9.33 -6.45 -6.53
C TYR A 17 9.26 -5.30 -7.56
N ASN A 18 10.41 -4.83 -8.03
CA ASN A 18 10.53 -3.65 -8.90
C ASN A 18 9.90 -2.36 -8.32
N GLY A 19 9.78 -2.25 -6.99
CA GLY A 19 9.23 -1.06 -6.33
C GLY A 19 7.74 -0.83 -6.59
N ARG A 20 6.98 -1.85 -6.95
CA ARG A 20 5.51 -1.75 -7.11
C ARG A 20 4.86 -1.75 -5.72
N LEU A 21 4.14 -0.68 -5.41
CA LEU A 21 3.40 -0.51 -4.17
C LEU A 21 2.14 -1.40 -4.14
N ARG A 22 1.77 -1.91 -2.95
CA ARG A 22 0.54 -2.69 -2.80
C ARG A 22 -0.71 -1.84 -3.07
N SER A 23 -1.64 -2.43 -3.81
CA SER A 23 -2.94 -1.81 -4.11
C SER A 23 -3.84 -1.72 -2.87
N ALA A 24 -4.82 -0.82 -2.91
CA ALA A 24 -5.91 -0.82 -1.94
C ALA A 24 -6.73 -2.12 -2.04
N GLU A 25 -7.28 -2.55 -0.91
CA GLU A 25 -8.23 -3.66 -0.83
C GLU A 25 -9.58 -3.18 -0.31
N LEU A 26 -10.61 -3.57 -1.05
CA LEU A 26 -12.00 -3.22 -0.82
C LEU A 26 -12.81 -4.48 -0.52
N LEU A 27 -13.72 -4.37 0.42
CA LEU A 27 -14.71 -5.38 0.74
C LEU A 27 -16.07 -4.90 0.23
N LEU A 28 -16.69 -5.68 -0.65
CA LEU A 28 -18.09 -5.49 -1.05
C LEU A 28 -18.97 -6.18 0.00
N LEU A 29 -19.89 -5.42 0.61
CA LEU A 29 -20.83 -5.92 1.62
C LEU A 29 -22.10 -6.47 0.96
N GLU A 30 -22.88 -7.23 1.72
CA GLU A 30 -24.12 -7.87 1.22
C GLU A 30 -25.19 -6.87 0.78
N ASP A 31 -25.20 -5.66 1.36
CA ASP A 31 -26.09 -4.57 0.98
C ASP A 31 -25.62 -3.80 -0.27
N GLY A 32 -24.52 -4.22 -0.88
CA GLY A 32 -23.91 -3.60 -2.05
C GLY A 32 -23.01 -2.41 -1.76
N SER A 33 -22.86 -2.00 -0.49
CA SER A 33 -21.91 -0.96 -0.11
C SER A 33 -20.47 -1.48 -0.13
N VAL A 34 -19.50 -0.58 -0.24
CA VAL A 34 -18.07 -0.92 -0.32
C VAL A 34 -17.35 -0.33 0.88
N GLN A 35 -16.57 -1.18 1.57
CA GLN A 35 -15.73 -0.80 2.68
C GLN A 35 -14.25 -0.91 2.30
N LEU A 36 -13.48 0.14 2.58
CA LEU A 36 -12.02 0.09 2.49
C LEU A 36 -11.47 -0.71 3.67
N ILE A 37 -10.83 -1.84 3.39
CA ILE A 37 -10.22 -2.68 4.44
C ILE A 37 -8.70 -2.49 4.51
N ARG A 38 -8.05 -2.10 3.41
CA ARG A 38 -6.65 -1.65 3.40
C ARG A 38 -6.44 -0.56 2.36
N ARG A 39 -5.79 0.53 2.74
CA ARG A 39 -5.42 1.62 1.81
C ARG A 39 -4.28 1.19 0.88
N ALA A 40 -4.18 1.84 -0.27
CA ALA A 40 -3.00 1.70 -1.13
C ALA A 40 -1.74 2.15 -0.37
N GLU A 41 -0.64 1.44 -0.61
CA GLU A 41 0.68 1.85 -0.13
C GLU A 41 1.12 3.14 -0.85
N THR A 42 1.88 3.95 -0.12
CA THR A 42 2.57 5.14 -0.59
C THR A 42 4.07 4.91 -0.58
N GLU A 43 4.84 5.83 -1.18
CA GLU A 43 6.30 5.78 -1.10
C GLU A 43 6.79 5.84 0.35
N ALA A 44 6.12 6.61 1.21
CA ALA A 44 6.44 6.68 2.62
C ALA A 44 6.31 5.31 3.31
N ASP A 45 5.29 4.51 2.97
CA ASP A 45 5.14 3.15 3.51
C ASP A 45 6.26 2.22 3.03
N TYR A 46 6.66 2.37 1.77
CA TYR A 46 7.71 1.56 1.15
C TYR A 46 9.08 1.82 1.78
N PHE A 47 9.38 3.09 2.08
CA PHE A 47 10.64 3.53 2.69
C PHE A 47 10.59 3.56 4.23
N ALA A 48 9.45 3.24 4.87
CA ALA A 48 9.25 3.40 6.32
C ALA A 48 10.32 2.68 7.16
N THR A 49 10.79 1.52 6.72
CA THR A 49 11.83 0.75 7.44
C THR A 49 13.25 1.30 7.25
N LEU A 50 13.43 2.23 6.31
CA LEU A 50 14.69 2.94 6.06
C LEU A 50 14.71 4.33 6.72
N ALA A 51 13.74 4.67 7.57
CA ALA A 51 13.75 5.91 8.34
C ALA A 51 14.59 5.76 9.63
N PHE A 52 15.90 6.03 9.52
CA PHE A 52 16.82 6.03 10.66
C PHE A 52 17.89 7.11 10.49
N ASP A 53 18.56 7.49 11.58
CA ASP A 53 19.58 8.55 11.54
C ASP A 53 20.74 8.19 10.60
N GLY A 54 21.05 9.11 9.68
CA GLY A 54 22.03 8.89 8.61
C GLY A 54 21.50 8.15 7.37
N SER A 55 20.20 7.85 7.27
CA SER A 55 19.61 7.30 6.05
C SER A 55 19.26 8.38 5.02
N ASP A 56 19.72 8.20 3.79
CA ASP A 56 19.40 9.04 2.63
C ASP A 56 17.91 8.99 2.23
N PHE A 57 17.14 8.03 2.76
CA PHE A 57 15.73 7.82 2.42
C PHE A 57 14.75 8.40 3.43
N SER A 58 15.27 9.06 4.48
CA SER A 58 14.46 9.58 5.58
C SER A 58 13.39 10.57 5.11
N ASP A 59 13.69 11.40 4.11
CA ASP A 59 12.74 12.36 3.54
C ASP A 59 11.57 11.66 2.84
N LEU A 60 11.83 10.55 2.13
CA LEU A 60 10.79 9.77 1.44
C LEU A 60 9.86 9.07 2.43
N ALA A 61 10.41 8.57 3.54
CA ALA A 61 9.64 7.95 4.61
C ALA A 61 8.73 8.96 5.37
N GLN A 62 9.01 10.26 5.26
CA GLN A 62 8.25 11.32 5.93
C GLN A 62 7.23 12.03 5.03
N GLN A 63 7.18 11.70 3.73
CA GLN A 63 6.22 12.28 2.79
C GLN A 63 4.79 11.84 3.13
N THR A 64 4.12 12.61 3.98
CA THR A 64 2.69 12.48 4.25
C THR A 64 1.95 13.29 3.19
N THR A 65 1.37 12.61 2.21
CA THR A 65 0.37 13.09 1.23
C THR A 65 0.25 14.62 1.10
N ILE A 66 1.19 15.26 0.39
CA ILE A 66 1.00 16.63 -0.13
C ILE A 66 1.03 16.56 -1.65
N ASN A 67 0.02 15.95 -2.25
CA ASN A 67 -0.28 16.11 -3.68
C ASN A 67 -1.79 15.95 -3.90
N THR A 68 -2.56 16.84 -3.29
CA THR A 68 -3.92 17.18 -3.77
C THR A 68 -3.88 18.63 -4.23
N THR A 69 -3.32 18.88 -5.41
CA THR A 69 -3.70 20.00 -6.30
C THR A 69 -3.21 19.67 -7.71
N ARG A 70 -4.06 19.03 -8.51
CA ARG A 70 -4.35 19.39 -9.90
C ARG A 70 -5.61 18.68 -10.35
#